data_AF-A0A2G5CF53-F1
#
_entry.id   AF-A0A2G5CF53-F1
#
_cell.length_a   1.000
_cell.length_b   1.000
_cell.length_c   1.000
_cell.angle_alpha   90.00
_cell.angle_beta   90.00
_cell.angle_gamma   90.00
#
_symmetry.space_group_name_H-M   'P 1'
#
loop_
_entity.id
_entity.type
_entity.pdbx_description
1 polymer ?
#
loop_
_entity_poly.entity_id
_entity_poly.type
_entity_poly.pdbx_seq_one_letter_code
_entity_poly.pdbx_strand_id
1 'polypeptide(L)'
;MLMRTRHISLNTASLFFSSSSCSTCSIAFPFINSFHKCFSQTFHQTVSTYLNVSASKTGTSKQTSPSDGTKLFKPALFIPPGIDIEEISEEMILPGSNIVLGPYAGHSQIKQVEFIKSSSKAKDCPKDDLPEFAMLGRSNVGKSSLINSLVRKKEVALTSKKPGKTQLINHFLVNKSWYIVDLPGYGFANAPEAARMDWSSFTKGYFLNRETLVSVLLLVDASIPPRKIDLDCANWLGRNNIPMTFVFTKCDKSKASKGKRPDENIKDFQELIRKNYREPPPWIMTSSVTGLGRDELLLHMSQLRNFWDN
;
A
#
# COMPACT_ATOMS: atom_id res chain seq x y z
N MET A 1 -10.62 -6.49 -2.41
CA MET A 1 -9.88 -7.00 -1.21
C MET A 1 -10.27 -6.12 -0.02
N LEU A 2 -11.43 -6.39 0.58
CA LEU A 2 -11.94 -5.59 1.70
C LEU A 2 -11.15 -5.89 2.98
N MET A 3 -10.75 -4.84 3.69
CA MET A 3 -10.05 -4.92 4.97
C MET A 3 -10.89 -5.71 5.98
N ARG A 4 -10.26 -6.58 6.78
CA ARG A 4 -10.91 -7.26 7.90
C ARG A 4 -11.31 -6.20 8.93
N THR A 5 -12.56 -5.77 8.90
CA THR A 5 -13.19 -5.03 10.01
C THR A 5 -13.37 -6.00 11.18
N ARG A 6 -13.06 -5.56 12.41
CA ARG A 6 -13.23 -6.35 13.63
C ARG A 6 -14.71 -6.69 13.83
N HIS A 7 -15.12 -7.93 13.53
CA HIS A 7 -16.36 -8.49 14.05
C HIS A 7 -16.12 -9.85 14.72
N ILE A 8 -16.19 -9.77 16.04
CA ILE A 8 -16.70 -10.73 17.03
C ILE A 8 -17.03 -12.14 16.50
N SER A 9 -16.31 -13.11 17.06
CA SER A 9 -16.56 -14.55 17.05
C SER A 9 -18.04 -14.93 17.07
N LEU A 10 -18.46 -15.81 16.17
CA LEU A 10 -19.38 -16.92 16.43
C LEU A 10 -19.20 -18.04 15.37
N ASN A 11 -18.76 -19.21 15.87
CA ASN A 11 -18.93 -20.60 15.43
C ASN A 11 -19.35 -20.98 13.98
N THR A 12 -18.60 -21.96 13.45
CA THR A 12 -19.01 -23.09 12.55
C THR A 12 -19.47 -22.73 11.12
N ALA A 13 -19.20 -23.45 10.04
CA ALA A 13 -18.52 -24.71 9.76
C ALA A 13 -18.06 -24.67 8.27
N SER A 14 -17.03 -25.47 7.98
CA SER A 14 -16.67 -25.98 6.66
C SER A 14 -17.88 -26.42 5.82
N LEU A 15 -17.87 -26.17 4.51
CA LEU A 15 -18.46 -27.07 3.51
C LEU A 15 -17.96 -26.78 2.08
N PHE A 16 -17.69 -27.89 1.39
CA PHE A 16 -17.21 -28.05 0.03
C PHE A 16 -18.21 -27.54 -1.02
N PHE A 17 -17.70 -27.09 -2.17
CA PHE A 17 -18.49 -26.88 -3.38
C PHE A 17 -18.91 -28.23 -3.99
N SER A 18 -20.22 -28.42 -4.19
CA SER A 18 -20.75 -29.22 -5.29
C SER A 18 -21.81 -28.42 -6.05
N SER A 19 -21.74 -28.54 -7.36
CA SER A 19 -22.60 -27.97 -8.40
C SER A 19 -24.09 -28.24 -8.23
N SER A 20 -24.94 -27.23 -8.48
CA SER A 20 -26.08 -27.31 -9.43
C SER A 20 -26.92 -26.02 -9.41
N SER A 21 -27.37 -25.65 -10.61
CA SER A 21 -28.38 -24.66 -11.02
C SER A 21 -29.66 -24.55 -10.18
N CYS A 22 -30.20 -23.34 -9.99
CA CYS A 22 -31.59 -22.96 -10.33
C CYS A 22 -31.90 -21.47 -10.04
N SER A 23 -33.03 -21.05 -10.58
CA SER A 23 -33.55 -19.72 -10.91
C SER A 23 -34.08 -18.84 -9.76
N THR A 24 -34.05 -17.51 -10.01
CA THR A 24 -35.02 -16.45 -9.63
C THR A 24 -35.53 -16.33 -8.19
N CYS A 25 -35.28 -15.19 -7.53
CA CYS A 25 -36.33 -14.42 -6.85
C CYS A 25 -35.92 -12.96 -6.59
N SER A 26 -36.75 -12.04 -7.06
CA SER A 26 -36.70 -10.59 -6.79
C SER A 26 -37.31 -10.27 -5.43
N ILE A 27 -36.72 -9.36 -4.64
CA ILE A 27 -37.46 -8.52 -3.67
C ILE A 27 -36.83 -7.12 -3.67
N ALA A 28 -37.70 -6.11 -3.69
CA ALA A 28 -37.49 -4.70 -3.95
C ALA A 28 -37.58 -3.83 -2.67
N PHE A 29 -36.75 -2.77 -2.61
CA PHE A 29 -36.91 -1.41 -1.99
C PHE A 29 -37.34 -1.30 -0.49
N PRO A 30 -37.14 -0.16 0.25
CA PRO A 30 -37.10 1.23 -0.23
C PRO A 30 -36.11 2.24 0.42
N PHE A 31 -35.90 3.35 -0.31
CA PHE A 31 -35.73 4.76 0.10
C PHE A 31 -34.81 5.16 1.28
N ILE A 32 -33.92 6.13 1.03
CA ILE A 32 -34.05 7.53 1.51
C ILE A 32 -33.21 8.46 0.63
N ASN A 33 -33.89 9.46 0.08
CA ASN A 33 -33.34 10.64 -0.59
C ASN A 33 -32.92 11.68 0.46
N SER A 34 -31.99 12.56 0.05
CA SER A 34 -31.72 13.89 0.60
C SER A 34 -30.52 14.04 1.55
N PHE A 35 -29.30 13.99 0.99
CA PHE A 35 -28.15 14.78 1.49
C PHE A 35 -27.21 15.25 0.36
N HIS A 36 -27.74 15.53 -0.84
CA HIS A 36 -26.98 16.22 -1.89
C HIS A 36 -27.07 17.73 -1.71
N LYS A 37 -26.08 18.34 -1.04
CA LYS A 37 -25.53 19.67 -1.37
C LYS A 37 -24.45 20.20 -0.42
N CYS A 38 -24.24 19.58 0.75
CA CYS A 38 -23.29 20.13 1.73
C CYS A 38 -21.86 19.54 1.64
N PHE A 39 -21.66 18.41 0.94
CA PHE A 39 -20.37 17.69 0.95
C PHE A 39 -19.33 18.24 -0.06
N SER A 40 -19.79 18.83 -1.16
CA SER A 40 -18.92 19.28 -2.27
C SER A 40 -18.01 20.45 -1.88
N GLN A 41 -18.45 21.36 -1.00
CA GLN A 41 -17.67 22.56 -0.67
C GLN A 41 -16.51 22.29 0.31
N THR A 42 -16.68 21.36 1.25
CA THR A 42 -15.65 21.02 2.25
C THR A 42 -14.53 20.15 1.65
N PHE A 43 -14.88 19.29 0.67
CA PHE A 43 -13.93 18.45 -0.07
C PHE A 43 -12.94 19.30 -0.89
N HIS A 44 -13.43 20.28 -1.66
CA HIS A 44 -12.58 21.19 -2.44
C HIS A 44 -11.64 22.04 -1.57
N GLN A 45 -12.06 22.44 -0.37
CA GLN A 45 -11.20 23.23 0.53
C GLN A 45 -10.03 22.41 1.09
N THR A 46 -10.25 21.13 1.40
CA THR A 46 -9.22 20.26 1.97
C THR A 46 -8.18 19.88 0.91
N VAL A 47 -8.62 19.53 -0.32
CA VAL A 47 -7.71 19.26 -1.45
C VAL A 47 -6.88 20.51 -1.81
N SER A 48 -7.50 21.69 -1.82
CA SER A 48 -6.82 22.96 -2.13
C SER A 48 -5.78 23.38 -1.08
N THR A 49 -6.01 23.10 0.21
CA THR A 49 -5.05 23.46 1.26
C THR A 49 -3.77 22.61 1.23
N TYR A 50 -3.83 21.37 0.77
CA TYR A 50 -2.62 20.53 0.62
C TYR A 50 -1.82 20.86 -0.64
N LEU A 51 -2.45 21.36 -1.70
CA LEU A 51 -1.79 21.66 -2.98
C LEU A 51 -1.10 23.03 -3.02
N ASN A 52 -1.48 23.99 -2.16
CA ASN A 52 -0.99 25.37 -2.20
C ASN A 52 0.42 25.64 -1.63
N VAL A 53 1.18 24.61 -1.23
CA VAL A 53 2.55 24.79 -0.71
C VAL A 53 3.64 24.62 -1.79
N SER A 54 3.27 24.28 -3.03
CA SER A 54 4.25 23.87 -4.04
C SER A 54 3.94 24.41 -5.44
N ALA A 55 3.89 25.72 -5.65
CA ALA A 55 3.97 26.26 -7.00
C ALA A 55 4.53 27.69 -7.03
N SER A 56 5.71 27.86 -7.63
CA SER A 56 6.17 29.15 -8.11
C SER A 56 6.58 29.03 -9.58
N LYS A 57 6.10 30.03 -10.35
CA LYS A 57 6.53 30.52 -11.66
C LYS A 57 5.81 30.02 -12.93
N THR A 58 5.08 31.01 -13.47
CA THR A 58 5.02 31.50 -14.87
C THR A 58 4.36 30.62 -15.93
N GLY A 59 3.24 31.10 -16.44
CA GLY A 59 2.51 30.53 -17.57
C GLY A 59 2.82 31.15 -18.92
N THR A 60 2.29 30.54 -19.96
CA THR A 60 1.61 31.23 -21.09
C THR A 60 0.70 30.21 -21.78
N SER A 61 -0.46 30.69 -22.21
CA SER A 61 -1.62 29.93 -22.73
C SER A 61 -1.52 29.60 -24.23
N LYS A 62 -2.23 28.55 -24.66
CA LYS A 62 -2.90 28.46 -25.97
C LYS A 62 -3.98 27.35 -25.98
N GLN A 63 -5.20 27.73 -26.39
CA GLN A 63 -6.38 26.87 -26.59
C GLN A 63 -6.45 26.33 -28.03
N THR A 64 -7.01 25.12 -28.23
CA THR A 64 -7.85 24.66 -29.38
C THR A 64 -8.20 23.17 -29.17
N SER A 65 -9.43 22.84 -28.74
CA SER A 65 -10.64 22.37 -29.48
C SER A 65 -10.75 20.82 -29.63
N PRO A 66 -11.97 20.24 -29.58
CA PRO A 66 -12.21 18.88 -29.10
C PRO A 66 -12.36 17.85 -30.23
N SER A 67 -11.68 16.70 -30.13
CA SER A 67 -12.00 15.54 -30.97
C SER A 67 -11.58 14.23 -30.35
N ASP A 68 -12.52 13.29 -30.44
CA ASP A 68 -12.45 11.86 -30.17
C ASP A 68 -12.35 11.39 -28.72
N GLY A 69 -13.47 10.77 -28.30
CA GLY A 69 -13.55 9.92 -27.13
C GLY A 69 -12.65 8.71 -27.31
N THR A 70 -11.38 8.87 -26.98
CA THR A 70 -10.52 7.76 -26.61
C THR A 70 -11.22 7.06 -25.45
N LYS A 71 -11.64 5.81 -25.66
CA LYS A 71 -11.79 4.84 -24.56
C LYS A 71 -10.41 4.71 -23.92
N LEU A 72 -10.10 5.69 -23.08
CA LEU A 72 -8.87 5.80 -22.32
C LEU A 72 -8.86 4.55 -21.45
N PHE A 73 -7.79 3.76 -21.57
CA PHE A 73 -7.49 2.68 -20.64
C PHE A 73 -7.71 3.22 -19.23
N LYS A 74 -8.83 2.90 -18.57
CA LYS A 74 -8.96 3.19 -17.15
C LYS A 74 -7.90 2.32 -16.49
N PRO A 75 -6.82 2.87 -15.91
CA PRO A 75 -5.94 2.06 -15.09
C PRO A 75 -6.84 1.38 -14.07
N ALA A 76 -6.59 0.10 -13.79
CA ALA A 76 -7.36 -0.62 -12.79
C ALA A 76 -7.10 0.07 -11.44
N LEU A 77 -8.01 0.98 -11.05
CA LEU A 77 -7.88 1.85 -9.89
C LEU A 77 -8.18 1.07 -8.61
N PHE A 78 -7.43 1.39 -7.55
CA PHE A 78 -7.81 1.06 -6.19
C PHE A 78 -8.73 2.17 -5.67
N ILE A 79 -9.98 1.80 -5.40
CA ILE A 79 -11.02 2.70 -4.91
C ILE A 79 -11.22 2.37 -3.42
N PRO A 80 -10.93 3.31 -2.50
CA PRO A 80 -11.21 3.11 -1.09
C PRO A 80 -12.72 3.11 -0.83
N PRO A 81 -13.16 2.59 0.33
CA PRO A 81 -14.57 2.65 0.73
C PRO A 81 -15.06 4.11 0.82
N GLY A 82 -16.35 4.32 0.55
CA GLY A 82 -16.98 5.64 0.63
C GLY A 82 -16.77 6.55 -0.58
N ILE A 83 -16.40 5.99 -1.74
CA ILE A 83 -16.36 6.70 -3.03
C ILE A 83 -17.22 5.95 -4.05
N ASP A 84 -18.12 6.67 -4.71
CA ASP A 84 -18.85 6.17 -5.87
C ASP A 84 -18.02 6.30 -7.15
N ILE A 85 -18.07 5.29 -8.02
CA ILE A 85 -17.20 5.17 -9.20
C ILE A 85 -17.41 6.36 -10.17
N GLU A 86 -18.64 6.88 -10.20
CA GLU A 86 -19.07 8.00 -11.02
C GLU A 86 -18.49 9.34 -10.55
N GLU A 87 -18.10 9.45 -9.28
CA GLU A 87 -17.56 10.69 -8.69
C GLU A 87 -16.04 10.82 -8.85
N ILE A 88 -15.36 9.76 -9.31
CA ILE A 88 -13.90 9.74 -9.44
C ILE A 88 -13.45 10.67 -10.57
N SER A 89 -12.76 11.74 -10.21
CA SER A 89 -12.04 12.61 -11.13
C SER A 89 -10.54 12.26 -11.18
N GLU A 90 -9.83 12.71 -12.21
CA GLU A 90 -8.38 12.48 -12.35
C GLU A 90 -7.57 13.11 -11.21
N GLU A 91 -8.05 14.22 -10.65
CA GLU A 91 -7.43 14.94 -9.54
C GLU A 91 -7.46 14.16 -8.23
N MET A 92 -8.39 13.22 -8.10
CA MET A 92 -8.49 12.34 -6.94
C MET A 92 -7.47 11.19 -6.99
N ILE A 93 -6.79 10.97 -8.13
CA ILE A 93 -5.82 9.89 -8.27
C ILE A 93 -4.45 10.37 -7.80
N LEU A 94 -3.86 9.67 -6.83
CA LEU A 94 -2.52 9.97 -6.35
C LEU A 94 -1.50 9.84 -7.50
N PRO A 95 -0.68 10.88 -7.76
CA PRO A 95 0.32 10.84 -8.83
C PRO A 95 1.27 9.64 -8.70
N GLY A 96 1.56 8.98 -9.84
CA GLY A 96 2.46 7.82 -9.87
C GLY A 96 1.91 6.58 -9.15
N SER A 97 0.59 6.42 -9.11
CA SER A 97 -0.11 5.32 -8.42
C SER A 97 -1.37 4.90 -9.19
N ASN A 98 -2.09 3.89 -8.68
CA ASN A 98 -3.50 3.64 -9.05
C ASN A 98 -4.48 3.96 -7.91
N ILE A 99 -4.10 4.75 -6.93
CA ILE A 99 -4.84 4.94 -5.68
C ILE A 99 -5.72 6.17 -5.78
N VAL A 100 -7.01 6.01 -5.51
CA VAL A 100 -7.96 7.12 -5.40
C VAL A 100 -7.97 7.63 -3.95
N LEU A 101 -7.97 8.95 -3.79
CA LEU A 101 -8.20 9.65 -2.53
C LEU A 101 -9.68 9.71 -2.22
N GLY A 102 -10.02 9.21 -1.04
CA GLY A 102 -11.35 9.15 -0.49
C GLY A 102 -11.52 9.98 0.78
N PRO A 103 -12.70 9.90 1.40
CA PRO A 103 -13.08 10.78 2.50
C PRO A 103 -12.23 10.57 3.76
N TYR A 104 -11.58 9.41 3.88
CA TYR A 104 -10.73 9.09 5.03
C TYR A 104 -9.30 9.64 4.91
N ALA A 105 -8.92 10.24 3.78
CA ALA A 105 -7.59 10.80 3.59
C ALA A 105 -7.39 12.07 4.45
N GLY A 106 -6.48 12.01 5.44
CA GLY A 106 -6.16 13.15 6.30
C GLY A 106 -5.18 12.79 7.41
N HIS A 107 -4.64 13.79 8.13
CA HIS A 107 -3.68 13.58 9.23
C HIS A 107 -2.47 12.70 8.86
N SER A 108 -1.87 12.95 7.69
CA SER A 108 -0.75 12.15 7.13
C SER A 108 0.63 12.57 7.62
N GLN A 109 0.77 13.74 8.25
CA GLN A 109 2.05 14.29 8.66
C GLN A 109 2.70 13.47 9.80
N ILE A 110 3.99 13.14 9.64
CA ILE A 110 4.82 12.56 10.70
C ILE A 110 5.54 13.68 11.45
N LYS A 111 5.18 13.89 12.71
CA LYS A 111 5.78 14.89 13.62
C LYS A 111 6.83 14.26 14.54
N GLN A 112 6.52 13.07 15.07
CA GLN A 112 7.39 12.36 15.99
C GLN A 112 7.51 10.89 15.56
N VAL A 113 8.70 10.32 15.76
CA VAL A 113 8.97 8.89 15.65
C VAL A 113 9.88 8.47 16.79
N GLU A 114 9.58 7.33 17.41
CA GLU A 114 10.33 6.73 18.50
C GLU A 114 10.56 5.25 18.21
N PHE A 115 11.78 4.76 18.42
CA PHE A 115 12.06 3.32 18.37
C PHE A 115 11.65 2.69 19.69
N ILE A 116 10.70 1.75 19.64
CA ILE A 116 10.17 1.11 20.85
C ILE A 116 10.95 -0.16 21.18
N LYS A 117 11.05 -1.08 20.21
CA LYS A 117 11.58 -2.42 20.46
C LYS A 117 11.95 -3.18 19.19
N SER A 118 12.94 -4.06 19.31
CA SER A 118 13.19 -5.18 18.40
C SER A 118 12.71 -6.50 19.02
N SER A 119 11.91 -7.26 18.27
CA SER A 119 11.35 -8.55 18.73
C SER A 119 11.78 -9.69 17.82
N SER A 120 12.18 -10.81 18.41
CA SER A 120 12.55 -12.03 17.65
C SER A 120 11.33 -12.90 17.33
N LYS A 121 10.23 -12.76 18.07
CA LYS A 121 8.98 -13.49 17.88
C LYS A 121 7.79 -12.54 17.89
N ALA A 122 6.74 -12.87 17.14
CA ALA A 122 5.51 -12.07 17.06
C ALA A 122 4.87 -11.82 18.44
N LYS A 123 4.91 -12.82 19.33
CA LYS A 123 4.36 -12.72 20.70
C LYS A 123 5.05 -11.68 21.60
N ASP A 124 6.28 -11.30 21.28
CA ASP A 124 7.09 -10.35 22.06
C ASP A 124 6.94 -8.91 21.57
N CYS A 125 6.16 -8.69 20.49
CA CYS A 125 5.84 -7.38 19.94
C CYS A 125 4.93 -6.59 20.90
N PRO A 126 4.89 -5.25 20.80
CA PRO A 126 3.96 -4.41 21.57
C PRO A 126 2.50 -4.89 21.49
N LYS A 127 1.71 -4.67 22.53
CA LYS A 127 0.31 -5.10 22.65
C LYS A 127 -0.61 -3.96 23.07
N ASP A 128 -0.29 -2.76 22.62
CA ASP A 128 -0.98 -1.51 22.90
C ASP A 128 -2.12 -1.21 21.90
N ASP A 129 -2.51 -2.20 21.09
CA ASP A 129 -3.64 -2.17 20.14
C ASP A 129 -3.62 -1.03 19.10
N LEU A 130 -2.47 -0.39 18.89
CA LEU A 130 -2.30 0.67 17.91
C LEU A 130 -2.17 0.12 16.48
N PRO A 131 -2.72 0.80 15.46
CA PRO A 131 -2.65 0.37 14.07
C PRO A 131 -1.21 0.27 13.54
N GLU A 132 -0.95 -0.72 12.69
CA GLU A 132 0.40 -1.05 12.21
C GLU A 132 0.48 -1.13 10.69
N PHE A 133 1.54 -0.54 10.13
CA PHE A 133 1.96 -0.73 8.75
C PHE A 133 3.25 -1.51 8.71
N ALA A 134 3.17 -2.75 8.20
CA ALA A 134 4.33 -3.62 8.11
C ALA A 134 5.09 -3.41 6.80
N MET A 135 6.37 -3.06 6.90
CA MET A 135 7.29 -2.94 5.78
C MET A 135 7.89 -4.30 5.47
N LEU A 136 7.62 -4.82 4.27
CA LEU A 136 8.17 -6.10 3.82
C LEU A 136 8.79 -5.93 2.43
N GLY A 137 9.86 -6.67 2.14
CA GLY A 137 10.42 -6.74 0.80
C GLY A 137 11.72 -7.50 0.77
N ARG A 138 12.26 -7.73 -0.43
CA ARG A 138 13.55 -8.41 -0.60
C ARG A 138 14.68 -7.66 0.09
N SER A 139 15.72 -8.37 0.53
CA SER A 139 16.96 -7.74 0.98
C SER A 139 17.47 -6.72 -0.05
N ASN A 140 17.89 -5.54 0.42
CA ASN A 140 18.36 -4.41 -0.41
C ASN A 140 17.33 -3.78 -1.37
N VAL A 141 16.02 -4.05 -1.20
CA VAL A 141 14.95 -3.37 -1.97
C VAL A 141 14.84 -1.88 -1.66
N GLY A 142 15.33 -1.44 -0.49
CA GLY A 142 15.25 -0.04 -0.05
C GLY A 142 14.35 0.21 1.17
N LYS A 143 13.96 -0.83 1.90
CA LYS A 143 13.09 -0.75 3.09
C LYS A 143 13.53 0.27 4.14
N SER A 144 14.74 0.15 4.68
CA SER A 144 15.26 1.10 5.67
C SER A 144 15.39 2.53 5.10
N SER A 145 15.74 2.65 3.81
CA SER A 145 15.83 3.94 3.13
C SER A 145 14.46 4.61 3.00
N LEU A 146 13.42 3.83 2.70
CA LEU A 146 12.04 4.32 2.65
C LEU A 146 11.55 4.74 4.02
N ILE A 147 11.81 3.95 5.08
CA ILE A 147 11.46 4.33 6.46
C ILE A 147 12.09 5.68 6.81
N ASN A 148 13.39 5.84 6.61
CA ASN A 148 14.10 7.11 6.88
C ASN A 148 13.54 8.28 6.04
N SER A 149 13.17 8.01 4.79
CA SER A 149 12.54 9.00 3.90
C SER A 149 11.16 9.44 4.43
N LEU A 150 10.30 8.49 4.82
CA LEU A 150 8.97 8.78 5.37
C LEU A 150 9.05 9.68 6.60
N VAL A 151 9.91 9.32 7.56
CA VAL A 151 10.04 10.03 8.84
C VAL A 151 10.93 11.28 8.77
N ARG A 152 11.55 11.57 7.61
CA ARG A 152 12.50 12.68 7.41
C ARG A 152 13.63 12.76 8.46
N LYS A 153 14.04 11.61 9.01
CA LYS A 153 15.17 11.51 9.94
C LYS A 153 16.20 10.54 9.38
N LYS A 154 17.47 10.90 9.51
CA LYS A 154 18.57 10.00 9.16
C LYS A 154 18.67 8.92 10.23
N GLU A 155 18.93 7.68 9.79
CA GLU A 155 19.36 6.56 10.65
C GLU A 155 18.37 6.08 11.72
N VAL A 156 17.07 6.39 11.60
CA VAL A 156 16.03 5.74 12.43
C VAL A 156 15.99 4.24 12.16
N ALA A 157 16.01 3.87 10.88
CA ALA A 157 16.24 2.50 10.45
C ALA A 157 17.67 2.36 9.89
N LEU A 158 18.42 1.38 10.40
CA LEU A 158 19.78 1.11 9.94
C LEU A 158 19.76 0.71 8.45
N THR A 159 20.48 1.47 7.63
CA THR A 159 20.68 1.18 6.20
C THR A 159 22.00 0.45 6.01
N SER A 160 22.02 -0.68 5.30
CA SER A 160 23.25 -1.40 4.96
C SER A 160 23.17 -1.98 3.56
N LYS A 161 24.30 -2.00 2.85
CA LYS A 161 24.42 -2.68 1.56
C LYS A 161 24.56 -4.21 1.72
N LYS A 162 25.01 -4.69 2.89
CA LYS A 162 25.15 -6.11 3.18
C LYS A 162 23.75 -6.68 3.53
N PRO A 163 23.23 -7.67 2.77
CA PRO A 163 22.07 -8.43 3.23
C PRO A 163 22.42 -9.03 4.59
N GLY A 164 21.58 -8.90 5.61
CA GLY A 164 21.82 -9.63 6.87
C GLY A 164 21.16 -9.08 8.09
N LYS A 165 20.97 -7.76 8.11
CA LYS A 165 20.98 -7.06 9.38
C LYS A 165 19.63 -7.03 10.10
N THR A 166 18.53 -6.87 9.37
CA THR A 166 17.20 -6.94 9.99
C THR A 166 16.81 -8.41 10.16
N GLN A 167 17.15 -8.98 11.31
CA GLN A 167 16.72 -10.33 11.74
C GLN A 167 15.57 -10.29 12.74
N LEU A 168 15.30 -9.11 13.29
CA LEU A 168 14.26 -8.84 14.28
C LEU A 168 13.17 -7.96 13.66
N ILE A 169 11.99 -8.02 14.27
CA ILE A 169 10.86 -7.13 13.97
C ILE A 169 11.06 -5.84 14.75
N ASN A 170 11.28 -4.72 14.06
CA ASN A 170 11.48 -3.42 14.72
C ASN A 170 10.20 -2.59 14.69
N HIS A 171 9.78 -2.08 15.84
CA HIS A 171 8.61 -1.21 15.96
C HIS A 171 9.03 0.25 16.15
N PHE A 172 8.55 1.11 15.26
CA PHE A 172 8.73 2.56 15.35
C PHE A 172 7.37 3.20 15.60
N LEU A 173 7.16 3.73 16.80
CA LEU A 173 5.94 4.44 17.18
C LEU A 173 5.94 5.82 16.54
N VAL A 174 4.93 6.10 15.73
CA VAL A 174 4.77 7.36 14.99
C VAL A 174 3.64 8.16 15.61
N ASN A 175 3.92 9.44 15.91
CA ASN A 175 2.99 10.40 16.50
C ASN A 175 2.25 9.88 17.75
N LYS A 176 2.83 8.88 18.46
CA LYS A 176 2.20 8.19 19.59
C LYS A 176 0.86 7.52 19.28
N SER A 177 0.57 7.20 18.02
CA SER A 177 -0.76 6.69 17.63
C SER A 177 -0.75 5.51 16.66
N TRP A 178 0.37 5.20 16.00
CA TRP A 178 0.45 4.05 15.09
C TRP A 178 1.90 3.61 14.89
N TYR A 179 2.12 2.40 14.36
CA TYR A 179 3.44 1.84 14.15
C TYR A 179 3.83 1.72 12.67
N ILE A 180 5.09 2.08 12.39
CA ILE A 180 5.83 1.50 11.26
C ILE A 180 6.56 0.27 11.79
N VAL A 181 6.30 -0.90 11.20
CA VAL A 181 6.92 -2.17 11.60
C VAL A 181 7.90 -2.63 10.52
N ASP A 182 9.19 -2.61 10.82
CA ASP A 182 10.24 -3.09 9.91
C ASP A 182 10.43 -4.59 10.08
N LEU A 183 9.97 -5.37 9.11
CA LEU A 183 10.12 -6.81 9.11
C LEU A 183 11.45 -7.24 8.45
N PRO A 184 12.01 -8.38 8.86
CA PRO A 184 13.10 -9.04 8.15
C PRO A 184 12.78 -9.24 6.68
N GLY A 185 13.70 -8.84 5.80
CA GLY A 185 13.51 -8.99 4.36
C GLY A 185 13.72 -10.43 3.89
N TYR A 186 13.03 -10.84 2.83
CA TYR A 186 13.19 -12.16 2.21
C TYR A 186 14.31 -12.20 1.16
N GLY A 187 14.61 -13.39 0.63
CA GLY A 187 15.56 -13.56 -0.49
C GLY A 187 17.03 -13.45 -0.10
N PHE A 188 17.38 -13.92 1.09
CA PHE A 188 18.75 -13.94 1.60
C PHE A 188 19.67 -14.86 0.79
N ALA A 189 20.70 -14.29 0.16
CA ALA A 189 21.63 -15.01 -0.73
C ALA A 189 22.40 -16.15 -0.04
N ASN A 190 22.66 -16.03 1.26
CA ASN A 190 23.45 -17.00 2.03
C ASN A 190 22.61 -17.88 2.97
N ALA A 191 21.28 -17.82 2.89
CA ALA A 191 20.43 -18.70 3.68
C ALA A 191 20.42 -20.13 3.06
N PRO A 192 20.35 -21.20 3.87
CA PRO A 192 20.10 -22.56 3.38
C PRO A 192 18.82 -22.61 2.53
N GLU A 193 18.74 -23.53 1.57
CA GLU A 193 17.60 -23.61 0.62
C GLU A 193 16.23 -23.73 1.32
N ALA A 194 16.17 -24.47 2.44
CA ALA A 194 15.00 -24.55 3.31
C ALA A 194 14.58 -23.18 3.89
N ALA A 195 15.54 -22.29 4.18
CA ALA A 195 15.29 -20.93 4.69
C ALA A 195 15.07 -19.88 3.57
N ARG A 196 15.30 -20.21 2.30
CA ARG A 196 15.04 -19.31 1.15
C ARG A 196 13.57 -19.31 0.74
N MET A 197 12.87 -20.44 0.87
CA MET A 197 11.41 -20.52 0.74
C MET A 197 10.67 -20.20 2.05
N ASP A 198 11.38 -20.29 3.17
CA ASP A 198 10.86 -20.00 4.49
C ASP A 198 11.37 -18.63 4.99
N TRP A 199 10.89 -17.55 4.37
CA TRP A 199 10.57 -16.34 5.16
C TRP A 199 9.85 -16.82 6.42
N SER A 200 10.58 -16.71 7.53
CA SER A 200 10.43 -17.51 8.73
C SER A 200 8.98 -17.78 9.14
N SER A 201 8.74 -18.96 9.71
CA SER A 201 7.49 -19.27 10.42
C SER A 201 7.01 -18.14 11.34
N PHE A 202 7.94 -17.35 11.93
CA PHE A 202 7.59 -16.19 12.76
C PHE A 202 7.04 -15.00 11.96
N THR A 203 7.53 -14.70 10.75
CA THR A 203 7.00 -13.60 9.92
C THR A 203 5.60 -13.96 9.41
N LYS A 204 5.40 -15.22 9.00
CA LYS A 204 4.06 -15.73 8.68
C LYS A 204 3.13 -15.67 9.88
N GLY A 205 3.62 -16.11 11.04
CA GLY A 205 2.88 -16.04 12.30
C GLY A 205 2.53 -14.61 12.73
N TYR A 206 3.37 -13.62 12.42
CA TYR A 206 3.03 -12.21 12.62
C TYR A 206 1.84 -11.82 11.75
N PHE A 207 1.88 -12.04 10.43
CA PHE A 207 0.76 -11.66 9.54
C PHE A 207 -0.56 -12.36 9.86
N LEU A 208 -0.52 -13.64 10.25
CA LEU A 208 -1.74 -14.40 10.51
C LEU A 208 -2.42 -14.05 11.83
N ASN A 209 -1.69 -13.51 12.81
CA ASN A 209 -2.18 -13.31 14.17
C ASN A 209 -2.19 -11.84 14.63
N ARG A 210 -1.73 -10.89 13.79
CA ARG A 210 -1.63 -9.47 14.17
C ARG A 210 -2.89 -8.71 13.75
N GLU A 211 -3.86 -8.64 14.66
CA GLU A 211 -5.13 -7.93 14.41
C GLU A 211 -4.97 -6.43 14.16
N THR A 212 -3.92 -5.83 14.71
CA THR A 212 -3.58 -4.41 14.54
C THR A 212 -2.95 -4.09 13.17
N LEU A 213 -2.66 -5.10 12.35
CA LEU A 213 -2.06 -4.90 11.04
C LEU A 213 -3.08 -4.29 10.07
N VAL A 214 -2.89 -3.02 9.74
CA VAL A 214 -3.73 -2.30 8.77
C VAL A 214 -3.38 -2.73 7.35
N SER A 215 -2.09 -2.72 7.00
CA SER A 215 -1.63 -3.09 5.66
C SER A 215 -0.14 -3.43 5.64
N VAL A 216 0.23 -4.36 4.76
CA VAL A 216 1.62 -4.65 4.41
C VAL A 216 2.03 -3.74 3.26
N LEU A 217 3.03 -2.90 3.49
CA LEU A 217 3.74 -2.20 2.44
C LEU A 217 4.77 -3.16 1.84
N LEU A 218 4.39 -3.82 0.74
CA LEU A 218 5.25 -4.77 0.03
C LEU A 218 6.12 -4.03 -0.99
N LEU A 219 7.38 -3.85 -0.64
CA LEU A 219 8.35 -3.12 -1.45
C LEU A 219 8.87 -4.00 -2.59
N VAL A 220 8.90 -3.43 -3.79
CA VAL A 220 9.40 -4.06 -5.02
C VAL A 220 10.38 -3.11 -5.71
N ASP A 221 11.56 -3.60 -6.06
CA ASP A 221 12.59 -2.78 -6.72
C ASP A 221 12.23 -2.56 -8.18
N ALA A 222 11.83 -1.34 -8.55
CA ALA A 222 11.42 -1.03 -9.92
C ALA A 222 12.61 -0.94 -10.88
N SER A 223 13.85 -0.83 -10.40
CA SER A 223 15.03 -0.69 -11.25
C SER A 223 15.48 -2.00 -11.93
N ILE A 224 14.80 -3.11 -11.65
CA ILE A 224 15.09 -4.43 -12.21
C ILE A 224 13.81 -5.13 -12.68
N PRO A 225 13.92 -6.14 -13.56
CA PRO A 225 12.77 -6.95 -13.97
C PRO A 225 12.09 -7.63 -12.77
N PRO A 226 10.75 -7.85 -12.83
CA PRO A 226 9.99 -8.55 -11.82
C PRO A 226 10.64 -9.86 -11.40
N ARG A 227 10.75 -10.10 -10.10
CA ARG A 227 11.33 -11.34 -9.57
C ARG A 227 10.24 -12.27 -9.08
N LYS A 228 10.39 -13.55 -9.38
CA LYS A 228 9.50 -14.62 -8.92
C LYS A 228 9.29 -14.58 -7.40
N ILE A 229 10.34 -14.31 -6.62
CA ILE A 229 10.23 -14.22 -5.15
C ILE A 229 9.32 -13.08 -4.66
N ASP A 230 9.28 -11.94 -5.36
CA ASP A 230 8.39 -10.83 -5.03
C ASP A 230 6.93 -11.20 -5.36
N LEU A 231 6.71 -11.88 -6.50
CA LEU A 231 5.41 -12.40 -6.90
C LEU A 231 4.89 -13.49 -5.96
N ASP A 232 5.75 -14.44 -5.58
CA ASP A 232 5.42 -15.53 -4.65
C ASP A 232 4.99 -14.97 -3.29
N CYS A 233 5.73 -13.95 -2.79
CA CYS A 233 5.40 -13.21 -1.57
C CYS A 233 4.03 -12.53 -1.69
N ALA A 234 3.81 -11.74 -2.75
CA ALA A 234 2.54 -11.09 -3.01
C ALA A 234 1.39 -12.10 -3.01
N ASN A 235 1.50 -13.16 -3.83
CA ASN A 235 0.49 -14.21 -3.97
C ASN A 235 0.20 -14.92 -2.64
N TRP A 236 1.18 -15.06 -1.75
CA TRP A 236 0.94 -15.62 -0.42
C TRP A 236 0.16 -14.65 0.47
N LEU A 237 0.50 -13.36 0.48
CA LEU A 237 -0.27 -12.34 1.21
C LEU A 237 -1.73 -12.31 0.71
N GLY A 238 -1.92 -12.30 -0.62
CA GLY A 238 -3.24 -12.32 -1.25
C GLY A 238 -4.05 -13.57 -0.89
N ARG A 239 -3.46 -14.78 -0.96
CA ARG A 239 -4.14 -16.04 -0.58
C ARG A 239 -4.55 -16.10 0.88
N ASN A 240 -3.82 -15.41 1.77
CA ASN A 240 -4.13 -15.34 3.19
C ASN A 240 -4.99 -14.11 3.55
N ASN A 241 -5.52 -13.38 2.56
CA ASN A 241 -6.31 -12.16 2.75
C ASN A 241 -5.62 -11.10 3.62
N ILE A 242 -4.30 -11.00 3.53
CA ILE A 242 -3.52 -9.99 4.26
C ILE A 242 -3.51 -8.69 3.44
N PRO A 243 -4.11 -7.58 3.92
CA PRO A 243 -4.14 -6.33 3.17
C PRO A 243 -2.74 -5.87 2.82
N MET A 244 -2.53 -5.41 1.58
CA MET A 244 -1.22 -4.96 1.13
C MET A 244 -1.31 -3.81 0.14
N THR A 245 -0.23 -3.05 0.06
CA THR A 245 0.03 -2.02 -0.94
C THR A 245 1.41 -2.25 -1.53
N PHE A 246 1.51 -2.34 -2.86
CA PHE A 246 2.81 -2.42 -3.52
C PHE A 246 3.50 -1.06 -3.49
N VAL A 247 4.73 -1.04 -3.01
CA VAL A 247 5.57 0.17 -3.00
C VAL A 247 6.74 -0.05 -3.93
N PHE A 248 6.65 0.49 -5.14
CA PHE A 248 7.73 0.40 -6.12
C PHE A 248 8.84 1.37 -5.74
N THR A 249 10.01 0.85 -5.37
CA THR A 249 11.14 1.66 -4.93
C THR A 249 12.12 1.93 -6.07
N LYS A 250 13.01 2.91 -5.85
CA LYS A 250 14.12 3.27 -6.75
C LYS A 250 13.65 3.72 -8.14
N CYS A 251 12.48 4.35 -8.22
CA CYS A 251 11.94 4.89 -9.46
C CYS A 251 12.77 6.06 -10.04
N ASP A 252 13.76 6.57 -9.29
CA ASP A 252 14.76 7.54 -9.77
C ASP A 252 15.81 6.93 -10.72
N LYS A 253 15.93 5.59 -10.75
CA LYS A 253 16.97 4.95 -11.56
C LYS A 253 16.65 5.05 -13.05
N SER A 254 17.65 5.46 -13.81
CA SER A 254 17.59 5.38 -15.27
C SER A 254 17.64 3.93 -15.74
N LYS A 255 17.33 3.72 -17.02
CA LYS A 255 17.49 2.43 -17.70
C LYS A 255 18.90 1.88 -17.43
N ALA A 256 19.00 0.68 -16.86
CA ALA A 256 20.30 -0.02 -16.83
C ALA A 256 20.77 -0.23 -18.28
N SER A 257 22.07 -0.24 -18.57
CA SER A 257 22.60 -0.28 -19.94
C SER A 257 22.00 -1.37 -20.85
N LYS A 258 21.48 -2.46 -20.26
CA LYS A 258 20.74 -3.54 -20.93
C LYS A 258 19.35 -3.86 -20.34
N GLY A 259 18.82 -3.02 -19.44
CA GLY A 259 17.55 -3.24 -18.72
C GLY A 259 16.39 -2.40 -19.25
N LYS A 260 15.21 -2.58 -18.67
CA LYS A 260 14.03 -1.73 -18.85
C LYS A 260 14.06 -0.53 -17.89
N ARG A 261 13.31 0.53 -18.19
CA ARG A 261 13.08 1.64 -17.26
C ARG A 261 12.16 1.20 -16.10
N PRO A 262 12.17 1.91 -14.96
CA PRO A 262 11.30 1.56 -13.84
C PRO A 262 9.81 1.46 -14.18
N ASP A 263 9.28 2.38 -14.98
CA ASP A 263 7.89 2.40 -15.42
C ASP A 263 7.52 1.17 -16.26
N GLU A 264 8.44 0.67 -17.09
CA GLU A 264 8.25 -0.54 -17.87
C GLU A 264 8.28 -1.80 -16.99
N ASN A 265 9.21 -1.89 -16.03
CA ASN A 265 9.26 -3.01 -15.08
C ASN A 265 8.01 -3.06 -14.19
N ILE A 266 7.45 -1.89 -13.82
CA ILE A 266 6.20 -1.80 -13.06
C ILE A 266 5.04 -2.35 -13.90
N LYS A 267 4.95 -1.99 -15.18
CA LYS A 267 3.93 -2.54 -16.08
C LYS A 267 4.03 -4.06 -16.18
N ASP A 268 5.23 -4.60 -16.40
CA ASP A 268 5.47 -6.05 -16.43
C ASP A 268 5.04 -6.72 -15.11
N PHE A 269 5.38 -6.11 -13.97
CA PHE A 269 4.98 -6.63 -12.65
C PHE A 269 3.47 -6.67 -12.51
N GLN A 270 2.78 -5.59 -12.90
CA GLN A 270 1.32 -5.50 -12.83
C GLN A 270 0.63 -6.52 -13.74
N GLU A 271 1.14 -6.76 -14.94
CA GLU A 271 0.61 -7.80 -15.83
C GLU A 271 0.71 -9.19 -15.22
N LEU A 272 1.81 -9.49 -14.52
CA LEU A 272 1.97 -10.76 -13.81
C LEU A 272 1.02 -10.87 -12.61
N ILE A 273 0.86 -9.78 -11.85
CA ILE A 273 -0.09 -9.72 -10.73
C ILE A 273 -1.52 -9.89 -11.21
N ARG A 274 -1.96 -9.21 -12.28
CA ARG A 274 -3.35 -9.28 -12.79
C ARG A 274 -3.82 -10.70 -13.09
N LYS A 275 -2.92 -11.65 -13.37
CA LYS A 275 -3.27 -13.07 -13.59
C LYS A 275 -3.83 -13.76 -12.34
N ASN A 276 -3.47 -13.28 -11.15
CA ASN A 276 -3.81 -13.91 -9.87
C ASN A 276 -4.76 -13.10 -9.00
N TYR A 277 -5.09 -11.87 -9.40
CA TYR A 277 -5.92 -10.96 -8.62
C TYR A 277 -7.12 -10.49 -9.44
N ARG A 278 -8.32 -10.67 -8.88
CA ARG A 278 -9.56 -10.18 -9.48
C ARG A 278 -9.60 -8.65 -9.56
N GLU A 279 -9.14 -8.01 -8.49
CA GLU A 279 -9.02 -6.56 -8.38
C GLU A 279 -7.55 -6.18 -8.23
N PRO A 280 -7.12 -5.09 -8.88
CA PRO A 280 -5.75 -4.61 -8.75
C PRO A 280 -5.46 -4.20 -7.30
N PRO A 281 -4.41 -4.75 -6.67
CA PRO A 281 -3.96 -4.21 -5.40
C PRO A 281 -3.49 -2.75 -5.56
N PRO A 282 -3.60 -1.91 -4.51
CA PRO A 282 -3.07 -0.57 -4.55
C PRO A 282 -1.55 -0.61 -4.75
N TRP A 283 -1.04 0.30 -5.58
CA TRP A 283 0.39 0.44 -5.80
C TRP A 283 0.80 1.90 -5.97
N ILE A 284 2.04 2.21 -5.59
CA ILE A 284 2.61 3.55 -5.71
C ILE A 284 4.10 3.54 -6.03
N MET A 285 4.54 4.47 -6.88
CA MET A 285 5.94 4.73 -7.22
C MET A 285 6.62 5.57 -6.15
N THR A 286 7.82 5.17 -5.73
CA THR A 286 8.59 5.89 -4.71
C THR A 286 10.08 5.98 -5.03
N SER A 287 10.71 7.05 -4.55
CA SER A 287 12.17 7.16 -4.48
C SER A 287 12.59 7.83 -3.18
N SER A 288 13.39 7.12 -2.38
CA SER A 288 14.01 7.70 -1.18
C SER A 288 15.11 8.71 -1.51
N VAL A 289 15.55 8.81 -2.78
CA VAL A 289 16.58 9.75 -3.23
C VAL A 289 15.93 11.08 -3.63
N THR A 290 14.88 11.05 -4.46
CA THR A 290 14.23 12.26 -4.95
C THR A 290 13.06 12.72 -4.10
N GLY A 291 12.55 11.86 -3.21
CA GLY A 291 11.34 12.12 -2.42
C GLY A 291 10.03 11.80 -3.16
N LEU A 292 10.10 11.30 -4.40
CA LEU A 292 8.93 10.89 -5.18
C LEU A 292 8.03 9.94 -4.38
N GLY A 293 6.72 10.20 -4.41
CA GLY A 293 5.68 9.33 -3.86
C GLY A 293 5.61 9.29 -2.34
N ARG A 294 6.42 10.12 -1.64
CA ARG A 294 6.49 10.09 -0.17
C ARG A 294 5.20 10.62 0.45
N ASP A 295 4.74 11.79 0.02
CA ASP A 295 3.58 12.44 0.63
C ASP A 295 2.29 11.75 0.20
N GLU A 296 2.24 11.26 -1.04
CA GLU A 296 1.17 10.42 -1.58
C GLU A 296 1.06 9.09 -0.81
N LEU A 297 2.19 8.42 -0.51
CA LEU A 297 2.18 7.20 0.30
C LEU A 297 1.70 7.48 1.73
N LEU A 298 2.13 8.58 2.35
CA LEU A 298 1.64 8.98 3.68
C LEU A 298 0.14 9.28 3.70
N LEU A 299 -0.39 9.86 2.62
CA LEU A 299 -1.81 10.16 2.48
C LEU A 299 -2.64 8.88 2.28
N HIS A 300 -2.15 7.93 1.48
CA HIS A 300 -2.77 6.61 1.36
C HIS A 300 -2.74 5.84 2.69
N MET A 301 -1.59 5.84 3.38
CA MET A 301 -1.49 5.20 4.70
C MET A 301 -2.47 5.81 5.70
N SER A 302 -2.63 7.13 5.69
CA SER A 302 -3.56 7.78 6.61
C SER A 302 -5.02 7.49 6.27
N GLN A 303 -5.37 7.39 4.98
CA GLN A 303 -6.66 6.91 4.52
C GLN A 303 -6.96 5.50 5.04
N LEU A 304 -6.02 4.56 4.90
CA LEU A 304 -6.21 3.19 5.38
C LEU A 304 -6.33 3.14 6.91
N ARG A 305 -5.51 3.89 7.63
CA ARG A 305 -5.55 3.98 9.10
C ARG A 305 -6.88 4.55 9.59
N ASN A 306 -7.28 5.69 9.04
CA ASN A 306 -8.50 6.37 9.46
C ASN A 306 -9.74 5.51 9.12
N PHE A 307 -9.72 4.73 8.03
CA PHE A 307 -10.78 3.74 7.76
C PHE A 307 -10.75 2.57 8.76
N TRP A 308 -9.57 2.10 9.15
CA TRP A 308 -9.42 1.03 10.15
C TRP A 308 -9.91 1.45 11.55
N ASP A 309 -9.82 2.74 11.90
CA ASP A 309 -10.30 3.30 13.16
C ASP A 309 -11.85 3.47 13.23
N ASN A 310 -12.55 3.36 12.09
CA ASN A 310 -14.02 3.49 12.00
C ASN A 310 -14.75 2.15 12.13
#